data_AF-W1F151-F1
#
_entry.id   AF-W1F151-F1
#
_cell.length_a   1.000
_cell.length_b   1.000
_cell.length_c   1.000
_cell.angle_alpha   90.00
_cell.angle_beta   90.00
_cell.angle_gamma   90.00
#
_symmetry.space_group_name_H-M   'P 1'
#
loop_
_entity.id
_entity.type
_entity.pdbx_description
1 polymer ?
#
loop_
_entity_poly.entity_id
_entity_poly.type
_entity_poly.pdbx_seq_one_letter_code
_entity_poly.pdbx_strand_id
1 'polypeptide(L)' 'MRAKNVPRQQYINAGYFTVKEVVLDDENGYQIRLTPQLTGKGQQWLTRKLLDAGLLKPVAIG' A
#
# COMPACT_ATOMS: atom_id res chain seq x y z
N MET A 1 -17.76 7.21 10.78
CA MET A 1 -17.28 7.01 9.38
C MET A 1 -16.31 5.84 9.38
N ARG A 2 -16.61 4.75 8.66
CA ARG A 2 -15.67 3.62 8.52
C ARG A 2 -14.48 4.10 7.67
N ALA A 3 -13.29 4.12 8.25
CA ALA A 3 -12.06 4.37 7.51
C ALA A 3 -11.91 3.24 6.48
N LYS A 4 -12.35 3.50 5.24
CA LYS A 4 -12.06 2.60 4.13
C LYS A 4 -10.53 2.53 4.02
N ASN A 5 -9.99 1.33 3.80
CA ASN A 5 -8.55 1.10 3.69
C ASN A 5 -8.01 1.67 2.35
N VAL A 6 -8.25 2.95 2.11
CA VAL A 6 -8.01 3.65 0.84
C VAL A 6 -6.84 4.61 1.07
N PRO A 7 -5.74 4.46 0.31
CA PRO A 7 -4.62 5.38 0.37
C PRO A 7 -5.10 6.79 0.04
N ARG A 8 -4.48 7.81 0.64
CA ARG A 8 -4.78 9.19 0.27
C ARG A 8 -4.58 9.38 -1.23
N GLN A 9 -5.51 10.07 -1.89
CA GLN A 9 -5.49 10.29 -3.34
C GLN A 9 -4.15 10.85 -3.83
N GLN A 10 -3.50 11.69 -3.04
CA GLN A 10 -2.16 12.23 -3.35
C GLN A 10 -1.09 11.14 -3.57
N TYR A 11 -1.13 10.03 -2.83
CA TYR A 11 -0.14 8.95 -2.98
C TYR A 11 -0.47 8.01 -4.13
N ILE A 12 -1.75 7.94 -4.53
CA ILE A 12 -2.18 7.26 -5.75
C ILE A 12 -1.73 8.08 -6.96
N ASN A 13 -1.98 9.39 -6.96
CA ASN A 13 -1.57 10.30 -8.04
C ASN A 13 -0.04 10.37 -8.19
N ALA A 14 0.71 10.26 -7.09
CA ALA A 14 2.17 10.18 -7.12
C ALA A 14 2.69 8.82 -7.64
N GLY A 15 1.81 7.83 -7.83
CA GLY A 15 2.12 6.49 -8.32
C GLY A 15 2.73 5.56 -7.27
N TYR A 16 2.62 5.87 -5.98
CA TYR A 16 3.14 5.02 -4.91
C TYR A 16 2.19 3.88 -4.56
N PHE A 17 0.89 4.12 -4.64
CA PHE A 17 -0.13 3.12 -4.40
C PHE A 17 -1.02 2.95 -5.61
N THR A 18 -1.48 1.72 -5.81
CA THR A 18 -2.61 1.39 -6.67
C THR A 18 -3.72 0.80 -5.79
N VAL A 19 -4.97 0.93 -6.22
CA VAL A 19 -6.10 0.29 -5.54
C VAL A 19 -6.59 -0.82 -6.46
N LYS A 20 -6.57 -2.04 -5.97
CA LYS A 20 -7.18 -3.18 -6.67
C LYS A 20 -8.51 -3.48 -6.02
N GLU A 21 -9.55 -3.48 -6.83
CA GLU A 21 -10.84 -4.04 -6.42
C GLU A 21 -10.75 -5.56 -6.52
N VAL A 22 -10.99 -6.22 -5.39
CA VAL A 22 -10.99 -7.67 -5.29
C VAL A 22 -12.38 -8.09 -4.90
N VAL A 23 -13.01 -8.88 -5.76
CA VAL A 23 -14.23 -9.61 -5.43
C VAL A 23 -13.80 -10.87 -4.71
N LEU A 24 -14.10 -10.96 -3.42
CA LEU A 24 -13.99 -12.20 -2.66
C LEU A 24 -15.33 -12.90 -2.77
N ASP A 25 -15.32 -14.08 -3.36
CA ASP A 25 -16.46 -14.99 -3.36
C ASP A 25 -16.26 -15.94 -2.16
N ASP A 26 -17.10 -15.81 -1.14
CA ASP A 26 -17.12 -16.70 0.02
C ASP A 26 -18.50 -17.39 0.16
N GLU A 27 -18.62 -18.40 1.03
CA GLU A 27 -19.86 -19.17 1.21
C GLU A 27 -21.08 -18.31 1.63
N ASN A 28 -20.88 -17.05 2.06
CA ASN A 28 -21.91 -16.08 2.40
C ASN A 28 -22.14 -15.01 1.32
N GLY A 29 -21.51 -15.13 0.16
CA GLY A 29 -21.73 -14.31 -1.04
C GLY A 29 -20.56 -13.40 -1.44
N TYR A 30 -20.82 -12.50 -2.39
CA TYR A 30 -19.81 -11.62 -2.97
C TYR A 30 -19.46 -10.43 -2.06
N GLN A 31 -18.20 -10.33 -1.63
CA GLN A 31 -17.65 -9.14 -0.97
C GLN A 31 -16.70 -8.39 -1.89
N ILE A 32 -17.02 -7.13 -2.18
CA ILE A 32 -16.10 -6.21 -2.88
C ILE A 32 -15.18 -5.56 -1.84
N ARG A 33 -13.87 -5.82 -1.94
CA ARG A 33 -12.84 -5.16 -1.12
C ARG A 33 -11.90 -4.33 -1.98
N LEU A 34 -11.67 -3.11 -1.53
CA LEU A 34 -10.62 -2.25 -2.08
C LEU A 34 -9.34 -2.54 -1.31
N THR A 35 -8.38 -3.18 -1.98
CA THR A 35 -7.08 -3.51 -1.41
C THR A 35 -6.03 -2.57 -2.01
N PRO A 36 -5.41 -1.70 -1.20
CA PRO A 36 -4.30 -0.91 -1.67
C PRO A 36 -3.06 -1.77 -1.82
N GLN A 37 -2.37 -1.59 -2.93
CA GLN A 37 -1.10 -2.24 -3.23
C GLN A 37 -0.02 -1.18 -3.38
N LEU A 38 1.17 -1.50 -2.89
CA LEU A 38 2.35 -0.65 -3.04
C LEU A 38 3.03 -0.98 -4.37
N THR A 39 3.27 0.03 -5.19
CA THR A 39 3.97 -0.16 -6.47
C THR A 39 5.47 -0.32 -6.24
N GLY A 40 6.25 -0.72 -7.26
CA GLY A 40 7.71 -0.74 -7.15
C GLY A 40 8.30 0.64 -6.80
N LYS A 41 7.73 1.71 -7.35
CA LYS A 41 8.06 3.10 -6.97
C LYS A 41 7.65 3.40 -5.52
N GLY A 42 6.47 2.93 -5.11
CA GLY A 42 5.97 3.05 -3.75
C GLY A 42 6.86 2.35 -2.72
N GLN A 43 7.41 1.18 -3.06
CA GLN A 43 8.36 0.46 -2.23
C GLN A 43 9.64 1.28 -2.03
N GLN A 44 10.24 1.80 -3.10
CA GLN A 44 11.43 2.64 -2.99
C GLN A 44 11.17 3.90 -2.16
N TRP A 45 10.04 4.58 -2.40
CA TRP A 45 9.62 5.74 -1.63
C TRP A 45 9.43 5.44 -0.15
N LEU A 46 8.74 4.33 0.17
CA LEU A 46 8.47 3.93 1.55
C LEU A 46 9.77 3.53 2.26
N THR A 47 10.63 2.75 1.60
CA THR A 47 11.96 2.40 2.12
C THR A 47 12.76 3.66 2.42
N ARG A 48 12.79 4.65 1.52
CA ARG A 48 13.49 5.91 1.78
C ARG A 48 12.89 6.66 2.96
N LYS A 49 11.55 6.76 3.05
CA LYS A 49 10.86 7.39 4.18
C LYS A 49 11.19 6.73 5.51
N LEU A 50 11.27 5.40 5.54
CA LEU A 50 11.58 4.65 6.75
C LEU A 50 13.07 4.75 7.15
N LEU A 51 13.99 4.80 6.18
CA LEU A 51 15.40 5.09 6.41
C LEU A 51 15.59 6.51 6.98
N ASP A 52 14.97 7.52 6.36
CA ASP A 52 15.05 8.91 6.81
C ASP A 52 14.44 9.09 8.22
N ALA A 53 13.42 8.30 8.56
CA ALA A 53 12.82 8.27 9.89
C ALA A 53 13.64 7.49 10.94
N GLY A 54 14.75 6.86 10.55
CA GLY A 54 15.57 6.01 11.42
C GLY A 54 14.89 4.69 11.83
N LEU A 55 13.76 4.34 11.20
CA LEU A 55 12.98 3.13 11.48
C LEU A 55 13.56 1.89 10.78
N LEU A 56 14.31 2.10 9.71
CA LEU A 56 15.10 1.06 9.08
C LEU A 56 16.58 1.34 9.28
N LYS A 57 17.34 0.29 9.62
CA LYS A 57 18.79 0.29 9.57
C LYS A 57 19.21 -0.31 8.23
N PRO A 58 20.08 0.34 7.43
CA PRO A 58 20.61 -0.28 6.24
C PRO A 58 21.41 -1.51 6.67
N VAL A 59 20.89 -2.70 6.36
CA VAL A 59 21.64 -3.94 6.50
C VAL A 59 22.51 -4.02 5.26
N ALA A 60 23.79 -3.74 5.41
CA ALA A 60 24.78 -4.06 4.39
C ALA A 60 24.83 -5.58 4.26
N ILE A 61 24.43 -6.10 3.10
CA ILE A 61 24.71 -7.50 2.74
C ILE A 61 26.13 -7.47 2.17
N GLY A 62 27.09 -7.86 3.01
CA GLY A 62 28.46 -8.17 2.59
C GLY A 62 28.57 -9.61 2.15
#